data_AF-A0A7V8XYW5-F1
#
_entry.id   AF-A0A7V8XYW5-F1
#
_cell.length_a   1.000
_cell.length_b   1.000
_cell.length_c   1.000
_cell.angle_alpha   90.00
_cell.angle_beta   90.00
_cell.angle_gamma   90.00
#
_symmetry.space_group_name_H-M   'P 1'
#
loop_
_entity.id
_entity.type
_entity.pdbx_description
1 polymer ?
#
loop_
_entity_poly.entity_id
_entity_poly.type
_entity_poly.pdbx_seq_one_letter_code
_entity_poly.pdbx_strand_id
1 'polypeptide(L)' 'MNLLGLSISKLARELRVPVTRMRRIVNGRRSITAAIALRLARYFAMTPAFWM' A
#
# COMPACT_ATOMS: atom_id res chain seq x y z
N MET A 1 8.02 12.54 -8.63
CA MET A 1 8.23 11.24 -9.30
C MET A 1 8.90 10.34 -8.28
N ASN A 2 8.24 9.29 -7.76
CA ASN A 2 8.93 8.33 -6.88
C ASN A 2 9.55 7.21 -7.73
N LEU A 3 10.73 6.74 -7.30
CA LEU A 3 11.75 5.97 -8.01
C LEU A 3 11.32 4.61 -8.61
N LEU A 4 10.06 4.17 -8.46
CA LEU A 4 9.59 2.84 -8.85
C LEU A 4 8.61 2.83 -10.03
N GLY A 5 8.27 3.99 -10.63
CA GLY A 5 7.22 4.07 -11.67
C GLY A 5 5.81 3.69 -11.19
N LEU A 6 5.69 3.19 -9.95
CA LEU A 6 4.45 2.85 -9.26
C LEU A 6 3.79 4.14 -8.75
N SER A 7 2.74 4.56 -9.45
CA SER A 7 1.89 5.65 -9.00
C SER A 7 1.16 5.23 -7.72
N ILE A 8 1.47 5.88 -6.59
CA ILE A 8 0.77 5.69 -5.30
C ILE A 8 -0.74 5.87 -5.49
N SER A 9 -1.15 6.81 -6.35
CA SER A 9 -2.55 7.06 -6.68
C SER A 9 -3.20 5.85 -7.35
N LYS A 10 -2.49 5.20 -8.28
CA LYS A 10 -2.96 3.96 -8.93
C LYS A 10 -3.08 2.84 -7.90
N LEU A 11 -2.02 2.59 -7.13
CA LEU A 11 -2.03 1.56 -6.08
C LEU A 11 -3.16 1.79 -5.05
N ALA A 12 -3.35 3.03 -4.61
CA ALA A 12 -4.42 3.40 -3.70
C ALA A 12 -5.81 3.13 -4.29
N ARG A 13 -6.01 3.41 -5.59
CA ARG A 13 -7.26 3.13 -6.30
C ARG A 13 -7.52 1.61 -6.40
N GLU A 14 -6.53 0.83 -6.82
CA GLU A 14 -6.66 -0.64 -6.93
C GLU A 14 -6.93 -1.28 -5.56
N LEU A 15 -6.25 -0.81 -4.51
CA LEU A 15 -6.47 -1.28 -3.14
C LEU A 15 -7.73 -0.70 -2.49
N ARG A 16 -8.47 0.21 -3.15
CA ARG A 16 -9.62 0.94 -2.58
C ARG A 16 -9.28 1.60 -1.23
N VAL A 17 -8.12 2.25 -1.17
CA VAL A 17 -7.62 3.00 -0.01
C VAL A 17 -7.46 4.47 -0.41
N PRO A 18 -7.78 5.45 0.45
CA PRO A 18 -7.51 6.84 0.14
C PRO A 18 -6.02 7.08 -0.18
N VAL A 19 -5.73 7.84 -1.23
CA VAL A 19 -4.36 8.17 -1.66
C VAL A 19 -3.55 8.80 -0.53
N THR A 20 -4.19 9.64 0.29
CA THR A 20 -3.59 10.26 1.48
C THR A 20 -3.14 9.24 2.51
N ARG A 21 -3.91 8.16 2.71
CA ARG A 21 -3.55 7.07 3.63
C ARG A 21 -2.34 6.29 3.08
N MET A 22 -2.35 5.92 1.80
CA MET A 22 -1.18 5.24 1.21
C MET A 22 0.06 6.11 1.21
N ARG A 23 -0.06 7.42 0.93
CA ARG A 23 1.07 8.34 1.00
C ARG A 23 1.67 8.42 2.41
N ARG A 24 0.83 8.42 3.45
CA ARG A 24 1.32 8.38 4.85
C ARG A 24 2.05 7.08 5.16
N ILE A 25 1.59 5.95 4.64
CA ILE A 25 2.23 4.64 4.81
C ILE A 25 3.59 4.61 4.10
N VAL A 26 3.63 5.00 2.82
CA VAL A 26 4.87 5.05 2.03
C VAL A 26 5.90 6.01 2.63
N ASN A 27 5.45 7.12 3.22
CA ASN A 27 6.32 8.08 3.89
C ASN A 27 6.66 7.70 5.35
N GLY A 28 6.32 6.48 5.80
CA GLY A 28 6.60 6.01 7.16
C GLY A 28 5.86 6.74 8.28
N ARG A 29 4.90 7.62 7.95
CA ARG A 29 4.09 8.38 8.93
C ARG A 29 2.93 7.56 9.51
N ARG A 30 2.76 6.31 9.08
CA ARG A 30 1.76 5.37 9.58
C ARG A 30 2.18 3.93 9.25
N SER A 31 2.04 3.03 10.20
CA SER A 31 2.27 1.59 9.98
C SER A 31 1.19 0.96 9.11
N ILE A 32 1.55 -0.14 8.45
CA ILE A 32 0.60 -0.95 7.67
C ILE A 32 -0.31 -1.69 8.66
N THR A 33 -1.63 -1.64 8.42
CA THR A 33 -2.60 -2.41 9.21
C THR A 33 -2.87 -3.76 8.58
N ALA A 34 -3.35 -4.73 9.34
CA ALA A 34 -3.71 -6.06 8.84
C ALA A 34 -4.63 -6.02 7.60
N ALA A 35 -5.61 -5.10 7.58
CA ALA A 35 -6.50 -4.92 6.44
C ALA A 35 -5.78 -4.42 5.16
N ILE A 36 -4.74 -3.60 5.31
CA ILE A 36 -3.93 -3.12 4.18
C ILE A 36 -2.95 -4.20 3.74
N ALA A 37 -2.31 -4.90 4.69
CA ALA A 37 -1.45 -6.04 4.42
C ALA A 37 -2.17 -7.11 3.61
N LEU A 38 -3.43 -7.45 3.95
CA LEU A 38 -4.24 -8.40 3.19
C LEU A 38 -4.53 -7.93 1.75
N ARG A 39 -4.77 -6.63 1.56
CA ARG A 39 -5.02 -6.07 0.23
C ARG A 39 -3.74 -6.05 -0.62
N LEU A 40 -2.61 -5.69 -0.02
CA LEU A 40 -1.29 -5.71 -0.67
C LEU A 40 -0.87 -7.14 -1.04
N ALA A 41 -1.07 -8.08 -0.12
CA ALA A 41 -0.85 -9.51 -0.36
C ALA A 41 -1.61 -10.02 -1.58
N ARG A 42 -2.90 -9.67 -1.71
CA ARG A 42 -3.71 -10.05 -2.86
C ARG A 42 -3.26 -9.38 -4.16
N TYR A 43 -2.84 -8.11 -4.09
CA TYR A 43 -2.39 -7.36 -5.27
C TYR A 43 -1.03 -7.83 -5.78
N PHE A 44 -0.09 -8.13 -4.88
CA PHE A 44 1.28 -8.53 -5.22
C PHE A 44 1.49 -10.06 -5.22
N ALA A 45 0.43 -10.85 -5.03
CA ALA A 45 0.51 -12.31 -4.84
C ALA A 45 1.52 -12.73 -3.76
N MET A 46 1.56 -11.99 -2.66
CA MET A 46 2.45 -12.19 -1.51
C MET A 46 1.66 -12.58 -0.26
N THR A 47 2.35 -12.94 0.82
CA THR A 47 1.72 -13.21 2.11
C THR A 47 1.45 -11.91 2.88
N PRO A 48 0.35 -11.80 3.65
CA PRO A 48 0.08 -10.60 4.47
C PRO A 48 1.15 -10.33 5.53
N ALA A 49 1.77 -11.38 6.08
CA ALA A 49 2.81 -11.27 7.09
C ALA A 49 4.07 -10.54 6.60
N PHE A 50 4.34 -10.57 5.29
CA PHE A 50 5.45 -9.81 4.69
C PHE A 50 5.28 -8.29 4.82
N TRP A 51 4.04 -7.82 4.94
CA TRP A 51 3.69 -6.40 4.97
C TRP A 51 3.42 -5.86 6.38
N MET A 52 3.59 -6.68 7.41
CA MET A 52 3.51 -6.28 8.83
C MET A 52 4.89 -6.00 9.36
#